data_AF-A0A553R9X2-F1
#
_entry.id   AF-A0A553R9X2-F1
#
_cell.length_a   1.000
_cell.length_b   1.000
_cell.length_c   1.000
_cell.angle_alpha   90.00
_cell.angle_beta   90.00
_cell.angle_gamma   90.00
#
_symmetry.space_group_name_H-M   'P 1'
#
loop_
_entity.id
_entity.type
_entity.pdbx_description
1 polymer ?
#
loop_
_entity_poly.entity_id
_entity_poly.type
_entity_poly.pdbx_seq_one_letter_code
_entity_poly.pdbx_strand_id
1 'polypeptide(L)'
;MAESEDPRPTCTFLFKKSNKKFSARKRNASDSDKDRNSEDESSAVVRKKKADAVNPMIQKTKKVEREKVSSSESEEETGDKSITVAYKSKRSAKPEGPDDMGATAVYQLDTERDKDAQAIFERSQKIQEV
;
A
#
# COMPACT_ATOMS: atom_id res chain seq x y z
N MET A 1 6.62 39.59 39.88
CA MET A 1 8.09 39.45 40.03
C MET A 1 8.36 38.04 40.49
N ALA A 2 9.34 37.39 39.85
CA ALA A 2 9.72 35.97 39.93
C ALA A 2 8.84 35.00 39.10
N GLU A 3 9.03 35.04 37.79
CA GLU A 3 8.86 33.86 36.92
C GLU A 3 10.03 32.91 37.21
N SER A 4 9.74 31.68 37.64
CA SER A 4 10.71 30.60 37.73
C SER A 4 10.47 29.65 36.56
N GLU A 5 11.28 29.78 35.52
CA GLU A 5 11.32 28.86 34.38
C GLU A 5 11.95 27.53 34.80
N ASP A 6 11.14 26.49 34.98
CA ASP A 6 11.64 25.13 35.15
C ASP A 6 12.07 24.54 33.79
N PRO A 7 13.29 24.00 33.65
CA PRO A 7 13.73 23.41 32.38
C PRO A 7 12.97 22.11 32.11
N ARG A 8 12.25 22.06 30.98
CA ARG A 8 11.53 20.87 30.50
C ARG A 8 12.47 19.65 30.44
N PRO A 9 12.12 18.48 31.02
CA PRO A 9 12.96 17.30 30.92
C PRO A 9 12.99 16.80 29.47
N THR A 10 14.11 17.04 28.77
CA THR A 10 14.37 16.46 27.46
C THR A 10 14.54 14.96 27.61
N CYS A 11 13.65 14.20 26.99
CA CYS A 11 13.57 12.75 27.08
C CYS A 11 14.86 12.07 26.55
N THR A 12 15.73 11.55 27.42
CA THR A 12 16.95 10.82 27.01
C THR A 12 16.77 9.31 27.10
N PHE A 13 16.19 8.70 26.07
CA PHE A 13 16.21 7.23 25.92
C PHE A 13 17.44 6.80 25.12
N LEU A 14 18.46 6.31 25.82
CA LEU A 14 19.63 5.68 25.20
C LEU A 14 19.78 4.24 25.68
N PHE A 15 19.18 3.33 24.91
CA PHE A 15 19.58 1.93 24.92
C PHE A 15 19.94 1.51 23.50
N LYS A 16 21.23 1.22 23.29
CA LYS A 16 21.70 0.62 22.05
C LYS A 16 21.14 -0.80 21.96
N LYS A 17 20.05 -0.99 21.22
CA LYS A 17 19.48 -2.32 20.93
C LYS A 17 20.52 -3.15 20.19
N SER A 18 20.91 -4.30 20.77
CA SER A 18 21.82 -5.23 20.11
C SER A 18 21.03 -6.04 19.06
N ASN A 19 21.55 -6.13 17.84
CA ASN A 19 20.97 -6.98 16.77
C ASN A 19 21.33 -8.47 16.93
N LYS A 20 21.79 -8.89 18.11
CA LYS A 20 22.06 -10.31 18.38
C LYS A 20 20.77 -11.01 18.75
N LYS A 21 20.43 -12.07 18.02
CA LYS A 21 19.31 -12.96 18.36
C LYS A 21 19.60 -13.56 19.74
N PHE A 22 18.79 -13.21 20.75
CA PHE A 22 18.90 -13.80 22.08
C PHE A 22 18.42 -15.26 22.02
N SER A 23 19.37 -16.18 22.04
CA SER A 23 19.14 -17.62 22.07
C SER A 23 19.06 -18.10 23.52
N ALA A 24 17.89 -17.93 24.15
CA ALA A 24 17.63 -18.58 25.43
C ALA A 24 16.93 -19.94 25.23
N ARG A 25 17.57 -21.00 25.70
CA ARG A 25 17.00 -22.35 25.76
C ARG A 25 15.99 -22.41 26.92
N LYS A 26 14.69 -22.44 26.61
CA LYS A 26 13.67 -22.75 27.64
C LYS A 26 13.76 -24.24 27.99
N ARG A 27 14.01 -24.56 29.26
CA ARG A 27 13.93 -25.93 29.80
C ARG A 27 12.54 -26.10 30.38
N ASN A 28 11.82 -27.13 29.97
CA ASN A 28 10.66 -27.61 30.73
C ASN A 28 11.21 -28.52 31.84
N ALA A 29 10.87 -28.24 33.09
CA ALA A 29 11.10 -29.15 34.20
C ALA A 29 9.78 -29.84 34.52
N SER A 30 9.74 -31.16 34.37
CA SER A 30 8.71 -32.01 34.98
C SER A 30 9.21 -33.45 35.00
N ASP A 31 9.28 -33.94 36.23
CA ASP A 31 9.54 -35.29 36.70
C ASP A 31 8.29 -36.17 36.49
N SER A 32 8.46 -37.39 35.96
CA SER A 32 7.65 -38.61 36.24
C SER A 32 7.85 -39.69 35.17
N ASP A 33 8.19 -40.90 35.64
CA ASP A 33 8.53 -42.14 34.94
C ASP A 33 7.57 -42.63 33.84
N LYS A 34 8.13 -43.23 32.77
CA LYS A 34 8.01 -44.67 32.47
C LYS A 34 8.63 -45.07 31.13
N ASP A 35 9.19 -46.29 31.15
CA ASP A 35 9.50 -47.20 30.06
C ASP A 35 10.82 -46.97 29.29
N ARG A 36 11.88 -47.56 29.88
CA ARG A 36 13.09 -48.00 29.17
C ARG A 36 12.68 -49.00 28.09
N ASN A 37 12.91 -48.67 26.83
CA ASN A 37 13.01 -49.68 25.79
C ASN A 37 14.42 -49.67 25.19
N SER A 38 15.02 -50.84 25.25
CA SER A 38 16.40 -51.20 24.93
C SER A 38 16.40 -51.75 23.51
N GLU A 39 17.15 -51.15 22.60
CA GLU A 39 17.73 -51.86 21.44
C GLU A 39 18.77 -50.98 20.73
N ASP A 40 20.01 -51.45 20.78
CA ASP A 40 21.17 -50.98 20.03
C ASP A 40 20.96 -51.14 18.52
N GLU A 41 21.04 -50.05 17.76
CA GLU A 41 21.37 -50.09 16.33
C GLU A 41 22.18 -48.83 16.00
N SER A 42 23.49 -49.02 15.77
CA SER A 42 24.42 -47.97 15.36
C SER A 42 24.10 -47.49 13.96
N SER A 43 23.17 -46.54 13.86
CA SER A 43 22.83 -45.89 12.59
C SER A 43 23.83 -44.79 12.27
N ALA A 44 24.70 -45.03 11.28
CA ALA A 44 25.53 -43.99 10.70
C ALA A 44 24.66 -42.80 10.27
N VAL A 45 24.82 -41.65 10.93
CA VAL A 45 24.00 -40.46 10.72
C VAL A 45 24.36 -39.81 9.38
N VAL A 46 23.80 -40.32 8.29
CA VAL A 46 23.77 -39.60 7.02
C VAL A 46 22.70 -38.53 7.12
N ARG A 47 23.12 -37.26 7.26
CA ARG A 47 22.19 -36.12 7.19
C ARG A 47 21.57 -36.05 5.79
N LYS A 48 20.37 -36.60 5.63
CA LYS A 48 19.54 -36.35 4.46
C LYS A 48 19.11 -34.88 4.50
N LYS A 49 19.47 -34.11 3.46
CA LYS A 49 18.98 -32.74 3.28
C LYS A 49 17.47 -32.83 3.13
N LYS A 50 16.73 -32.10 3.97
CA LYS A 50 15.27 -31.97 3.80
C LYS A 50 15.03 -31.17 2.52
N ALA A 51 14.29 -31.75 1.58
CA ALA A 51 13.81 -31.00 0.43
C ALA A 51 12.79 -29.98 0.93
N ASP A 52 12.89 -28.74 0.45
CA ASP A 52 11.91 -27.70 0.75
C ASP A 52 10.60 -28.05 0.03
N ALA A 53 9.72 -28.78 0.73
CA ALA A 53 8.38 -29.06 0.25
C ALA A 53 7.64 -27.71 0.13
N VAL A 54 7.43 -27.24 -1.10
CA VAL A 54 6.67 -26.02 -1.36
C VAL A 54 5.20 -26.36 -1.23
N ASN A 55 4.48 -25.67 -0.35
CA ASN A 55 3.03 -25.82 -0.20
C ASN A 55 2.32 -25.42 -1.51
N PRO A 56 1.56 -26.31 -2.15
CA PRO A 56 0.87 -26.02 -3.41
C PRO A 56 -0.24 -24.97 -3.27
N MET A 57 -0.73 -24.71 -2.05
CA MET A 57 -1.69 -23.63 -1.79
C MET A 57 -1.04 -22.24 -1.67
N ILE A 58 0.28 -22.13 -1.77
CA ILE A 58 0.99 -20.85 -1.70
C ILE A 58 1.58 -20.52 -3.07
N GLN A 59 0.91 -19.64 -3.81
CA GLN A 59 1.41 -19.14 -5.09
C GLN A 59 2.56 -18.15 -4.86
N LYS A 60 3.76 -18.50 -5.34
CA LYS A 60 4.92 -17.61 -5.33
C LYS A 60 5.15 -17.08 -6.74
N THR A 61 5.25 -15.76 -6.88
CA THR A 61 5.71 -15.14 -8.12
C THR A 61 7.23 -15.25 -8.21
N LYS A 62 7.77 -15.49 -9.42
CA LYS A 62 9.22 -15.39 -9.64
C LYS A 62 9.62 -13.94 -9.36
N LYS A 63 10.65 -13.74 -8.55
CA LYS A 63 11.27 -12.42 -8.39
C LYS A 63 11.98 -12.10 -9.70
N VAL A 64 11.30 -11.42 -10.60
CA VAL A 64 11.95 -10.78 -11.74
C VAL A 64 12.73 -9.62 -11.14
N GLU A 65 14.04 -9.55 -11.36
CA GLU A 65 14.77 -8.31 -11.13
C GLU A 65 14.07 -7.25 -11.98
N ARG A 66 13.52 -6.23 -11.32
CA ARG A 66 12.96 -5.10 -12.06
C ARG A 66 14.15 -4.48 -12.78
N GLU A 67 14.22 -4.66 -14.10
CA GLU A 67 15.02 -3.77 -14.92
C GLU A 67 14.60 -2.36 -14.54
N LYS A 68 15.60 -1.57 -14.15
CA LYS A 68 15.44 -0.15 -13.87
C LYS A 68 14.84 0.42 -15.15
N VAL A 69 13.54 0.73 -15.13
CA VAL A 69 12.87 1.48 -16.19
C VAL A 69 13.71 2.73 -16.43
N SER A 70 14.50 2.69 -17.48
CA SER A 70 15.19 3.84 -18.03
C SER A 70 14.08 4.72 -18.57
N SER A 71 13.65 5.69 -17.76
CA SER A 71 12.96 6.86 -18.27
C SER A 71 13.92 7.46 -19.30
N SER A 72 13.64 7.26 -20.58
CA SER A 72 14.42 7.82 -21.68
C SER A 72 14.14 9.32 -21.76
N GLU A 73 14.65 10.09 -20.80
CA GLU A 73 15.02 11.49 -21.05
C GLU A 73 16.35 11.47 -21.78
N SER A 74 16.27 11.24 -23.09
CA SER A 74 17.36 11.57 -24.00
C SER A 74 17.15 13.01 -24.43
N GLU A 75 17.67 13.95 -23.63
CA GLU A 75 17.93 15.31 -24.13
C GLU A 75 19.13 15.23 -25.08
N GLU A 76 18.86 14.89 -26.35
CA GLU A 76 19.77 15.25 -27.43
C GLU A 76 19.39 16.64 -27.95
N GLU A 77 20.21 17.60 -27.58
CA GLU A 77 20.32 18.91 -28.21
C GLU A 77 20.80 18.72 -29.66
N THR A 78 19.89 18.38 -30.58
CA THR A 78 20.10 18.61 -32.01
C THR A 78 18.84 19.21 -32.62
N GLY A 79 19.03 20.37 -33.25
CA GLY A 79 17.97 21.23 -33.71
C GLY A 79 17.21 20.64 -34.88
N ASP A 80 15.96 20.30 -34.62
CA ASP A 80 14.87 20.45 -35.57
C ASP A 80 13.65 20.95 -34.79
N LYS A 81 13.21 22.17 -35.11
CA LYS A 81 12.02 22.80 -34.54
C LYS A 81 10.76 22.08 -35.04
N SER A 82 10.62 20.81 -34.70
CA SER A 82 9.31 20.18 -34.62
C SER A 82 8.52 21.01 -33.62
N ILE A 83 7.40 21.57 -34.06
CA ILE A 83 6.42 22.20 -33.16
C ILE A 83 5.81 21.07 -32.37
N THR A 84 6.54 20.60 -31.37
CA THR A 84 6.12 19.55 -30.46
C THR A 84 5.30 20.25 -29.39
N VAL A 85 4.00 19.96 -29.37
CA VAL A 85 3.08 20.54 -28.40
C VAL A 85 3.37 19.93 -27.03
N ALA A 86 3.97 20.71 -26.15
CA ALA A 86 4.19 20.32 -24.77
C ALA A 86 2.98 20.68 -23.90
N TYR A 87 2.27 19.68 -23.39
CA TYR A 87 1.22 19.87 -22.39
C TYR A 87 1.84 19.98 -21.00
N LYS A 88 2.07 21.21 -20.54
CA LYS A 88 2.62 21.47 -19.20
C LYS A 88 1.55 21.20 -18.14
N SER A 89 1.94 20.63 -16.99
CA SER A 89 1.03 20.39 -15.87
C SER A 89 0.55 21.70 -15.25
N LYS A 90 -0.65 21.69 -14.65
CA LYS A 90 -1.20 22.82 -13.90
C LYS A 90 -0.47 23.07 -12.56
N ARG A 91 0.42 22.16 -12.14
CA ARG A 91 1.17 22.20 -10.86
C ARG A 91 0.30 22.44 -9.62
N SER A 92 -0.96 22.00 -9.66
CA SER A 92 -1.89 22.08 -8.54
C SER A 92 -1.71 20.88 -7.61
N ALA A 93 -1.89 21.10 -6.30
CA ALA A 93 -1.87 20.03 -5.30
C ALA A 93 -3.22 19.31 -5.17
N LYS A 94 -4.30 19.85 -5.77
CA LYS A 94 -5.61 19.20 -5.75
C LYS A 94 -5.59 17.95 -6.63
N PRO A 95 -6.17 16.82 -6.16
CA PRO A 95 -6.29 15.61 -6.97
C PRO A 95 -7.11 15.89 -8.23
N GLU A 96 -6.86 15.12 -9.27
CA GLU A 96 -7.66 15.16 -10.49
C GLU A 96 -9.03 14.52 -10.23
N GLY A 97 -10.08 15.13 -10.78
CA GLY A 97 -11.46 14.65 -10.64
C GLY A 97 -12.26 15.33 -9.53
N PRO A 98 -13.54 14.94 -9.36
CA PRO A 98 -14.42 15.52 -8.35
C PRO A 98 -14.15 14.93 -6.96
N ASP A 99 -14.42 15.72 -5.92
CA ASP A 99 -14.16 15.35 -4.52
C ASP A 99 -14.99 14.14 -4.06
N ASP A 100 -16.15 13.93 -4.67
CA ASP A 100 -17.10 12.88 -4.32
C ASP A 100 -16.84 11.55 -5.04
N MET A 101 -15.75 11.45 -5.81
CA MET A 101 -15.39 10.29 -6.63
C MET A 101 -16.56 9.81 -7.53
N GLY A 102 -17.39 10.75 -8.00
CA GLY A 102 -18.52 10.45 -8.87
C GLY A 102 -19.76 9.91 -8.15
N ALA A 103 -19.83 9.98 -6.81
CA ALA A 103 -21.02 9.57 -6.06
C ALA A 103 -22.28 10.36 -6.45
N THR A 104 -22.13 11.61 -6.91
CA THR A 104 -23.23 12.48 -7.37
C THR A 104 -23.25 12.67 -8.89
N ALA A 105 -22.73 11.70 -9.66
CA ALA A 105 -22.74 11.77 -11.11
C ALA A 105 -24.17 11.99 -11.66
N VAL A 106 -24.35 13.08 -12.39
CA VAL A 106 -25.63 13.43 -13.02
C VAL A 106 -25.78 12.65 -14.32
N TYR A 107 -26.92 12.00 -14.50
CA TYR A 107 -27.27 11.32 -15.76
C TYR A 107 -27.73 12.35 -16.80
N GLN A 108 -26.90 12.59 -17.82
CA GLN A 108 -27.10 13.62 -18.86
C GLN A 108 -27.36 13.05 -20.25
N LEU A 109 -27.83 11.79 -20.36
CA LEU A 109 -28.17 11.21 -21.67
C LEU A 109 -29.50 11.74 -22.21
N ASP A 110 -30.41 12.13 -21.33
CA ASP A 110 -31.73 12.66 -21.69
C ASP A 110 -31.72 14.20 -21.77
N THR A 111 -32.90 14.80 -21.95
CA THR A 111 -33.04 16.26 -21.86
C THR A 111 -32.76 16.76 -20.45
N GLU A 112 -32.11 17.92 -20.35
CA GLU A 112 -31.91 18.62 -19.08
C GLU A 112 -33.24 18.83 -18.34
N ARG A 113 -33.22 18.76 -17.01
CA ARG A 113 -34.44 18.84 -16.17
C ARG A 113 -35.29 20.08 -16.42
N ASP A 114 -34.69 21.18 -16.84
CA ASP A 114 -35.40 22.44 -17.08
C ASP A 114 -36.05 22.55 -18.46
N LYS A 115 -35.69 21.66 -19.38
CA LYS A 115 -36.09 21.70 -20.80
C LYS A 115 -36.85 20.44 -21.22
N ASP A 116 -37.08 19.51 -20.30
CA ASP A 116 -37.86 18.32 -20.59
C ASP A 116 -39.35 18.65 -20.79
N ALA A 117 -40.08 17.68 -21.35
CA ALA A 117 -41.49 17.86 -21.65
C ALA A 117 -42.33 18.12 -20.39
N GLN A 118 -41.93 17.55 -19.25
CA GLN A 118 -42.62 17.74 -17.98
C GLN A 118 -42.47 19.19 -17.48
N ALA A 119 -41.25 19.74 -17.48
CA ALA A 119 -40.97 21.11 -17.08
C ALA A 119 -41.69 22.12 -17.98
N ILE A 120 -41.79 21.85 -19.28
CA ILE A 120 -42.55 22.69 -20.21
C ILE A 120 -44.05 22.63 -19.87
N PHE A 121 -44.59 21.45 -19.59
CA PHE A 121 -45.99 21.28 -19.20
C PHE A 121 -46.31 22.02 -17.90
N GLU A 122 -45.50 21.85 -16.85
CA GLU A 122 -45.67 22.56 -15.58
C GLU A 122 -45.59 24.09 -15.76
N ARG A 123 -44.69 24.58 -16.62
CA ARG A 123 -44.63 26.01 -16.97
C ARG A 123 -45.89 26.48 -17.67
N SER A 124 -46.43 25.67 -18.58
CA SER A 124 -47.66 26.02 -19.31
C SER A 124 -48.88 26.07 -18.39
N GLN A 125 -49.00 25.16 -17.41
CA GLN A 125 -50.05 25.20 -16.39
C GLN A 125 -49.96 26.46 -15.54
N LYS A 126 -48.77 26.78 -15.04
CA LYS A 126 -48.52 28.00 -14.25
C LYS A 126 -48.92 29.28 -15.00
N ILE A 127 -48.81 29.30 -16.32
CA ILE A 127 -49.24 30.44 -17.15
C ILE A 127 -50.77 30.48 -17.29
N GLN A 128 -51.44 29.34 -17.32
CA GLN A 128 -52.90 29.24 -17.48
C GLN A 128 -53.68 29.42 -16.18
N GLU A 129 -53.05 29.17 -15.03
CA GLU A 129 -53.63 29.39 -13.70
C GLU A 129 -53.65 30.87 -13.26
N VAL A 130 -53.02 31.76 -14.03
CA VAL A 130 -52.99 33.22 -13.85
C VAL A 130 -54.03 33.90 -14.74
#